data_AF-A0A967G7H5-F1
#
_entry.id   AF-A0A967G7H5-F1
#
_cell.length_a   1.000
_cell.length_b   1.000
_cell.length_c   1.000
_cell.angle_alpha   90.00
_cell.angle_beta   90.00
_cell.angle_gamma   90.00
#
_symmetry.space_group_name_H-M   'P 1'
#
loop_
_entity.id
_entity.type
_entity.pdbx_description
1 polymer ?
#
loop_
_entity_poly.entity_id
_entity_poly.type
_entity_poly.pdbx_seq_one_letter_code
_entity_poly.pdbx_strand_id
1 'polypeptide(L)'
;MVLVGEPMEGVESVAFGFMLPAGAAILPEGCCGAGSVIVDWIFRGAGEKNSRDLGDALDGLGLHRAASMSSSHISVGSALESENLGDALDLYADIILRPQLKEDQFELARQLAIDSVLALDDDPRQKVMLKL
;
A
#
# COMPACT_ATOMS: atom_id res chain seq x y z
N MET A 1 -3.83 -18.78 3.90
CA MET A 1 -4.52 -17.48 3.70
C MET A 1 -5.88 -17.58 4.34
N VAL A 2 -6.25 -16.63 5.19
CA VAL A 2 -7.59 -16.54 5.79
C VAL A 2 -8.35 -15.49 4.98
N LEU A 3 -9.56 -15.83 4.53
CA LEU A 3 -10.45 -14.92 3.81
C LEU A 3 -11.70 -14.71 4.66
N VAL A 4 -12.06 -13.44 4.87
CA VAL A 4 -13.29 -13.03 5.56
C VAL A 4 -13.99 -12.03 4.65
N GLY A 5 -15.31 -12.12 4.56
CA GLY A 5 -16.13 -11.20 3.78
C GLY A 5 -17.49 -11.02 4.42
N GLU A 6 -18.04 -9.82 4.26
CA GLU A 6 -19.38 -9.44 4.71
C GLU A 6 -20.17 -8.96 3.50
N PRO A 7 -21.14 -9.74 2.99
CA PRO A 7 -21.96 -9.32 1.86
C PRO A 7 -22.95 -8.22 2.30
N MET A 8 -23.08 -7.18 1.48
CA MET A 8 -23.98 -6.05 1.72
C MET A 8 -24.86 -5.84 0.47
N GLU A 9 -26.09 -6.36 0.47
CA GLU A 9 -26.96 -6.38 -0.72
C GLU A 9 -27.41 -4.98 -1.19
N GLY A 10 -27.28 -3.95 -0.34
CA GLY A 10 -27.76 -2.59 -0.64
C GLY A 10 -26.72 -1.65 -1.27
N VAL A 11 -25.52 -2.12 -1.60
CA VAL A 11 -24.44 -1.30 -2.16
C VAL A 11 -23.89 -1.91 -3.45
N GLU A 12 -23.51 -1.04 -4.39
CA GLU A 12 -22.87 -1.43 -5.66
C GLU A 12 -21.34 -1.25 -5.62
N SER A 13 -20.80 -1.00 -4.43
CA SER A 13 -19.37 -0.90 -4.16
C SER A 13 -18.86 -2.09 -3.36
N VAL A 14 -17.56 -2.29 -3.42
CA VAL A 14 -16.84 -3.28 -2.62
C VAL A 14 -15.59 -2.65 -2.05
N ALA A 15 -15.20 -3.09 -0.85
CA ALA A 15 -13.91 -2.80 -0.27
C ALA A 15 -13.20 -4.11 0.06
N PHE A 16 -11.89 -4.14 -0.16
CA PHE A 16 -11.05 -5.27 0.17
C PHE A 16 -9.73 -4.79 0.79
N GLY A 17 -9.10 -5.68 1.55
CA GLY A 17 -7.81 -5.40 2.15
C GLY A 17 -7.05 -6.68 2.46
N PHE A 18 -5.74 -6.60 2.33
CA PHE A 18 -4.79 -7.63 2.69
C PHE A 18 -4.01 -7.16 3.91
N MET A 19 -3.99 -7.99 4.96
CA MET A 19 -3.10 -7.83 6.10
C MET A 19 -1.95 -8.82 5.96
N LEU A 20 -0.79 -8.32 5.55
CA LEU A 20 0.42 -9.11 5.36
C LEU A 20 1.17 -9.20 6.69
N PRO A 21 1.69 -10.38 7.10
CA PRO A 21 2.43 -10.57 8.36
C PRO A 21 3.85 -9.99 8.26
N ALA A 22 3.93 -8.70 7.94
CA ALA A 22 5.11 -7.91 7.76
C ALA A 22 4.89 -6.60 8.51
N GLY A 23 5.49 -6.42 9.67
CA GLY A 23 5.30 -5.23 10.49
C GLY A 23 6.62 -4.61 10.89
N ALA A 24 6.59 -3.35 11.33
CA ALA A 24 7.78 -2.64 11.75
C ALA A 24 8.53 -3.38 12.88
N ALA A 25 7.83 -4.13 13.74
CA ALA A 25 8.41 -4.83 14.88
C ALA A 25 9.26 -6.06 14.52
N ILE A 26 9.12 -6.58 13.30
CA ILE A 26 9.88 -7.75 12.83
C ILE A 26 10.95 -7.39 11.79
N LEU A 27 11.14 -6.09 11.52
CA LEU A 27 12.21 -5.62 10.64
C LEU A 27 13.57 -5.87 11.30
N PRO A 28 14.59 -6.29 10.52
CA PRO A 28 15.95 -6.43 11.04
C PRO A 28 16.51 -5.12 11.60
N GLU A 29 17.48 -5.22 12.50
CA GLU A 29 18.26 -4.07 12.94
C GLU A 29 18.89 -3.34 11.74
N GLY A 30 18.88 -2.01 11.78
CA GLY A 30 19.36 -1.18 10.66
C GLY A 30 18.33 -0.97 9.53
N CYS A 31 17.18 -1.63 9.56
CA CYS A 31 16.10 -1.46 8.57
C CYS A 31 14.96 -0.56 9.05
N CYS A 32 15.19 0.32 10.04
CA CYS A 32 14.17 1.26 10.51
C CYS A 32 13.68 2.15 9.36
N GLY A 33 12.36 2.29 9.22
CA GLY A 33 11.72 3.02 8.13
C GLY A 33 11.59 2.26 6.82
N ALA A 34 12.20 1.08 6.67
CA ALA A 34 12.14 0.30 5.42
C ALA A 34 10.70 -0.02 5.01
N GLY A 35 9.82 -0.34 5.96
CA GLY A 35 8.44 -0.62 5.62
C GLY A 35 7.64 0.59 5.13
N SER A 36 7.97 1.82 5.56
CA SER A 36 7.38 3.04 4.99
C SER A 36 7.79 3.23 3.52
N VAL A 37 8.99 2.80 3.14
CA VAL A 37 9.43 2.78 1.75
C VAL A 37 8.75 1.66 0.98
N ILE A 38 8.70 0.45 1.55
CA ILE A 38 8.12 -0.74 0.89
C ILE A 38 6.66 -0.53 0.52
N VAL A 39 5.84 0.06 1.40
CA VAL A 39 4.40 0.26 1.12
C VAL A 39 4.13 1.21 -0.03
N ASP A 40 5.08 2.09 -0.40
CA ASP A 40 5.01 2.92 -1.60
C ASP A 40 5.66 2.19 -2.80
N TRP A 41 6.82 1.57 -2.58
CA TRP A 41 7.64 0.97 -3.63
C TRP A 41 6.96 -0.19 -4.35
N ILE A 42 6.16 -1.01 -3.66
CA ILE A 42 5.42 -2.13 -4.26
C ILE A 42 4.36 -1.68 -5.28
N PHE A 43 3.90 -0.42 -5.22
CA PHE A 43 2.98 0.16 -6.19
C PHE A 43 3.69 0.78 -7.40
N ARG A 44 5.03 0.71 -7.48
CA ARG A 44 5.84 1.30 -8.56
C ARG A 44 6.22 0.29 -9.64
N GLY A 45 5.27 -0.56 -10.01
CA GLY A 45 5.39 -1.59 -11.04
C GLY A 45 5.30 -2.99 -10.45
N ALA A 46 4.52 -3.84 -11.12
CA ALA A 46 4.22 -5.19 -10.67
C ALA A 46 3.85 -6.09 -11.85
N GLY A 47 4.22 -7.37 -11.77
CA GLY A 47 4.10 -8.30 -12.89
C GLY A 47 4.78 -7.73 -14.14
N GLU A 48 4.04 -7.74 -15.26
CA GLU A 48 4.51 -7.19 -16.54
C GLU A 48 4.29 -5.67 -16.68
N LYS A 49 3.63 -5.02 -15.72
CA LYS A 49 3.30 -3.59 -15.78
C LYS A 49 4.39 -2.75 -15.11
N ASN A 50 4.91 -1.76 -15.83
CA ASN A 50 5.78 -0.76 -15.21
C ASN A 50 4.98 0.18 -14.29
N SER A 51 5.64 1.09 -13.57
CA SER A 51 4.96 2.00 -12.63
C SER A 51 3.83 2.82 -13.25
N ARG A 52 4.00 3.28 -14.50
CA ARG A 52 2.98 4.08 -15.19
C ARG A 52 1.81 3.22 -15.61
N ASP A 53 2.08 2.09 -16.28
CA ASP A 53 1.03 1.17 -16.74
C ASP A 53 0.20 0.62 -15.57
N LEU A 54 0.85 0.37 -14.43
CA LEU A 54 0.16 -0.05 -13.21
C LEU A 54 -0.69 1.09 -12.64
N GLY A 55 -0.16 2.31 -12.57
CA GLY A 55 -0.92 3.48 -12.13
C GLY A 55 -2.15 3.73 -13.01
N ASP A 56 -1.97 3.72 -14.33
CA ASP A 56 -3.06 3.91 -15.30
C ASP A 56 -4.11 2.80 -15.19
N ALA A 57 -3.70 1.55 -14.97
CA ALA A 57 -4.63 0.43 -14.75
C ALA A 57 -5.41 0.57 -13.44
N LEU A 58 -4.74 0.97 -12.35
CA LEU A 58 -5.38 1.19 -11.06
C LEU A 58 -6.39 2.35 -11.14
N ASP A 59 -5.98 3.47 -11.73
CA ASP A 59 -6.84 4.65 -11.87
C ASP A 59 -8.01 4.39 -12.82
N GLY A 60 -7.80 3.57 -13.87
CA GLY A 60 -8.86 3.14 -14.79
C GLY A 60 -9.98 2.31 -14.14
N LEU A 61 -9.69 1.64 -13.02
CA LEU A 61 -10.68 0.91 -12.22
C LEU A 61 -11.40 1.79 -11.18
N GLY A 62 -11.04 3.08 -11.07
CA GLY A 62 -11.65 4.01 -10.12
C GLY A 62 -11.34 3.68 -8.65
N LEU A 63 -10.19 3.07 -8.38
CA LEU A 63 -9.78 2.60 -7.05
C LEU A 63 -9.52 3.77 -6.09
N HIS A 64 -10.16 3.74 -4.92
CA HIS A 64 -9.68 4.48 -3.76
C HIS A 64 -8.76 3.58 -2.95
N ARG A 65 -7.44 3.73 -3.12
CA ARG A 65 -6.43 2.86 -2.52
C ARG A 65 -5.89 3.38 -1.20
N ALA A 66 -5.58 2.47 -0.28
CA ALA A 66 -4.86 2.76 0.95
C ALA A 66 -3.78 1.70 1.18
N ALA A 67 -2.60 2.16 1.60
CA ALA A 67 -1.50 1.32 2.03
C ALA A 67 -0.88 1.91 3.30
N SER A 68 -0.60 1.07 4.28
CA SER A 68 0.00 1.49 5.54
C SER A 68 0.80 0.36 6.18
N MET A 69 1.72 0.73 7.06
CA MET A 69 2.44 -0.20 7.90
C MET A 69 2.10 0.06 9.36
N SER A 70 1.85 -1.02 10.10
CA SER A 70 1.72 -1.05 11.55
C SER A 70 2.92 -1.78 12.18
N SER A 71 2.91 -1.92 13.51
CA SER A 71 3.93 -2.70 14.21
C SER A 71 3.92 -4.18 13.80
N SER A 72 2.76 -4.76 13.47
CA SER A 72 2.58 -6.19 13.24
C SER A 72 2.31 -6.57 11.78
N HIS A 73 1.70 -5.67 11.00
CA HIS A 73 1.26 -5.95 9.63
C HIS A 73 1.44 -4.76 8.69
N ILE A 74 1.55 -5.08 7.40
CA ILE A 74 1.37 -4.15 6.29
C ILE A 74 -0.05 -4.37 5.79
N SER A 75 -0.79 -3.28 5.69
CA SER A 75 -2.15 -3.28 5.18
C SER A 75 -2.15 -2.63 3.81
N VAL A 76 -2.66 -3.34 2.80
CA VAL A 76 -2.91 -2.78 1.47
C VAL A 76 -4.33 -3.12 1.06
N GLY A 77 -5.06 -2.16 0.52
CA GLY A 77 -6.45 -2.37 0.16
C GLY A 77 -7.02 -1.26 -0.69
N SER A 78 -8.26 -1.43 -1.10
CA SER A 78 -8.99 -0.44 -1.87
C SER A 78 -10.50 -0.57 -1.70
N ALA A 79 -11.21 0.49 -2.07
CA ALA A 79 -12.63 0.48 -2.35
C ALA A 79 -12.90 0.94 -3.79
N LEU A 80 -13.89 0.32 -4.45
CA LEU A 80 -14.23 0.54 -5.85
C LEU A 80 -15.66 0.05 -6.16
N GLU A 81 -16.09 0.23 -7.41
CA GLU A 81 -17.31 -0.37 -7.96
C GLU A 81 -17.21 -1.89 -8.01
N SER A 82 -18.27 -2.58 -7.61
CA SER A 82 -18.29 -4.03 -7.42
C SER A 82 -17.96 -4.83 -8.70
N GLU A 83 -18.33 -4.33 -9.88
CA GLU A 83 -18.03 -4.98 -11.17
C GLU A 83 -16.52 -5.12 -11.45
N ASN A 84 -15.71 -4.21 -10.89
CA ASN A 84 -14.26 -4.16 -11.10
C ASN A 84 -13.46 -5.02 -10.10
N LEU A 85 -14.13 -5.73 -9.18
CA LEU A 85 -13.47 -6.46 -8.10
C LEU A 85 -12.44 -7.49 -8.59
N GLY A 86 -12.79 -8.26 -9.62
CA GLY A 86 -11.91 -9.31 -10.17
C GLY A 86 -10.59 -8.72 -10.67
N ASP A 87 -10.68 -7.73 -11.54
CA ASP A 87 -9.52 -7.06 -12.12
C ASP A 87 -8.66 -6.37 -11.05
N ALA A 88 -9.30 -5.77 -10.04
CA ALA A 88 -8.59 -5.15 -8.92
C ALA A 88 -7.84 -6.18 -8.07
N LEU A 89 -8.43 -7.34 -7.79
CA LEU A 89 -7.77 -8.41 -7.05
C LEU A 89 -6.58 -8.98 -7.83
N ASP A 90 -6.67 -9.10 -9.15
CA ASP A 90 -5.56 -9.54 -10.00
C ASP A 90 -4.39 -8.55 -9.95
N LEU A 91 -4.66 -7.24 -10.03
CA LEU A 91 -3.63 -6.20 -9.88
C LEU A 91 -2.98 -6.24 -8.49
N TYR A 92 -3.77 -6.38 -7.43
CA TYR A 92 -3.24 -6.45 -6.06
C TYR A 92 -2.45 -7.75 -5.82
N ALA A 93 -2.84 -8.86 -6.44
CA ALA A 93 -2.06 -10.09 -6.42
C ALA A 93 -0.67 -9.87 -7.04
N ASP A 94 -0.59 -9.16 -8.17
CA ASP A 94 0.69 -8.79 -8.77
C ASP A 94 1.51 -7.85 -7.88
N ILE A 95 0.89 -6.82 -7.31
CA ILE A 95 1.56 -5.87 -6.40
C ILE A 95 2.18 -6.60 -5.20
N ILE A 96 1.47 -7.58 -4.64
CA ILE A 96 1.90 -8.29 -3.43
C ILE A 96 2.92 -9.38 -3.75
N LEU A 97 2.70 -10.15 -4.82
CA LEU A 97 3.46 -11.37 -5.11
C LEU A 97 4.60 -11.16 -6.12
N ARG A 98 4.46 -10.17 -7.01
CA ARG A 98 5.39 -9.90 -8.12
C ARG A 98 5.73 -8.41 -8.27
N PRO A 99 6.04 -7.65 -7.19
CA PRO A 99 6.49 -6.27 -7.34
C PRO A 99 7.84 -6.23 -8.08
N GLN A 100 8.03 -5.24 -8.95
CA GLN A 100 9.25 -5.15 -9.76
C GLN A 100 10.46 -4.65 -8.95
N LEU A 101 10.22 -3.88 -7.88
CA LEU A 101 11.25 -3.37 -6.95
C LEU A 101 12.48 -2.81 -7.67
N LYS A 102 12.25 -1.93 -8.66
CA LYS A 102 13.35 -1.31 -9.43
C LYS A 102 14.07 -0.26 -8.59
N GLU A 103 15.38 -0.17 -8.75
CA GLU A 103 16.26 0.74 -7.99
C GLU A 103 15.95 2.23 -8.25
N ASP A 104 15.62 2.59 -9.48
CA ASP A 104 15.20 3.96 -9.82
C ASP A 104 13.89 4.36 -9.10
N GLN A 105 13.00 3.40 -8.90
CA GLN A 105 11.75 3.61 -8.16
C GLN A 105 11.95 3.59 -6.64
N PHE A 106 12.98 2.89 -6.15
CA PHE A 106 13.33 2.85 -4.74
C PHE A 106 13.70 4.24 -4.22
N GLU A 107 14.57 4.96 -4.91
CA GLU A 107 15.02 6.28 -4.44
C GLU A 107 13.87 7.28 -4.38
N LEU A 108 12.91 7.19 -5.30
CA LEU A 108 11.69 8.01 -5.25
C LEU A 108 10.81 7.68 -4.04
N ALA A 109 10.57 6.39 -3.77
CA ALA A 109 9.81 5.95 -2.60
C ALA A 109 10.51 6.32 -1.29
N ARG A 110 11.84 6.21 -1.26
CA ARG A 110 12.68 6.59 -0.11
C ARG A 110 12.61 8.09 0.15
N GLN A 111 12.69 8.91 -0.91
CA GLN A 111 12.58 10.36 -0.76
C GLN A 111 11.21 10.75 -0.21
N LEU A 112 10.13 10.15 -0.70
CA LEU A 112 8.78 10.37 -0.18
C LEU A 112 8.66 10.00 1.31
N ALA A 113 9.28 8.89 1.72
CA ALA A 113 9.31 8.49 3.13
C ALA A 113 10.07 9.51 3.99
N ILE A 114 11.20 10.04 3.51
CA ILE A 114 11.94 11.10 4.21
C ILE A 114 11.11 12.37 4.32
N ASP A 115 10.50 12.81 3.22
CA ASP A 115 9.68 14.02 3.17
C ASP A 115 8.48 13.92 4.11
N SER A 116 7.85 12.73 4.23
CA SER A 116 6.75 12.52 5.17
C SER A 116 7.17 12.65 6.63
N VAL A 117 8.41 12.26 6.98
CA VAL A 117 8.96 12.46 8.32
C VAL A 117 9.24 13.94 8.57
N LEU A 118 9.79 14.65 7.58
CA LEU A 118 10.07 16.09 7.69
C LEU A 118 8.78 16.91 7.84
N ALA A 119 7.71 16.53 7.12
CA ALA A 119 6.41 17.19 7.19
C ALA A 119 5.75 17.12 8.57
N LEU A 120 6.17 16.20 9.46
CA LEU A 120 5.70 16.16 10.84
C LEU A 120 6.06 17.43 11.63
N ASP A 121 7.08 18.17 11.21
CA ASP A 121 7.44 19.44 11.85
C ASP A 121 6.38 20.52 11.62
N ASP A 122 5.60 20.39 10.55
CA ASP A 122 4.50 21.30 10.20
C ASP A 122 3.14 20.88 10.82
N ASP A 123 3.02 19.63 11.31
CA ASP A 123 1.86 19.14 12.08
C ASP A 123 2.25 18.79 13.53
N PRO A 124 2.26 19.79 14.44
CA PRO A 124 2.66 19.56 15.84
C PRO A 124 1.72 18.61 16.58
N ARG A 125 0.45 18.47 16.17
CA ARG A 125 -0.50 17.55 16.82
C ARG A 125 -0.13 16.10 16.51
N GLN A 126 0.09 15.79 15.24
CA GLN A 126 0.51 14.46 14.81
C GLN A 126 1.87 14.09 15.40
N LYS A 127 2.83 15.02 15.41
CA LYS A 127 4.16 14.80 15.97
C LYS A 127 4.15 14.47 17.46
N VAL A 128 3.27 15.12 18.24
CA VAL A 128 3.11 14.82 19.67
C VAL A 128 2.51 13.43 19.87
N MET A 129 1.47 13.07 19.12
CA MET A 129 0.86 11.73 19.18
C MET A 129 1.85 10.59 18.90
N LEU A 130 2.82 10.80 18.00
CA LEU A 130 3.83 9.79 17.66
C LEU A 130 4.97 9.67 18.70
N LYS A 131 5.17 10.68 19.55
CA LYS A 131 6.26 10.72 20.55
C LYS A 131 5.81 10.35 21.97
N LEU A 132 4.51 10.29 22.21
CA LEU A 132 3.90 9.86 23.48
C LEU A 132 3.83 8.34 23.55
#